data_AF-A0A7V3BUB6-F1
#
_entry.id   AF-A0A7V3BUB6-F1
#
_cell.length_a   1.000
_cell.length_b   1.000
_cell.length_c   1.000
_cell.angle_alpha   90.00
_cell.angle_beta   90.00
_cell.angle_gamma   90.00
#
_symmetry.space_group_name_H-M   'P 1'
#
loop_
_entity.id
_entity.type
_entity.pdbx_description
1 polymer ?
#
loop_
_entity_poly.entity_id
_entity_poly.type
_entity_poly.pdbx_seq_one_letter_code
_entity_poly.pdbx_strand_id
1 'polypeptide(L)'
;MGRALATVEASIRGCRDTGSRRDEAFALFNRTQVRLMRGDLGGALEDAEAGIAIAQELDLPRGEIVGRNVAIDVLGELWCFEDMARHSEAVTRTCDVLGGGFQRSVVLADAAWVALWRGKRRFADELFERSHASDVSTLDVGWAGQTEVLAWEWAGDPDRLERVADRLTERLDGGYPVWLAWGRYARALASLLRGRWELAQELGEESLRMARSHGHRRAAWRSARVLARAQDALGLRSEAAASRELGRSLLEPAIATIPDRCRERFLSRPDVTELMS
;
A
#
# COMPACT_ATOMS: atom_id res chain seq x y z
N MET A 1 9.72 14.32 2.77
CA MET A 1 8.66 13.79 3.65
C MET A 1 8.36 14.61 4.91
N GLY A 2 9.35 15.12 5.66
CA GLY A 2 9.08 15.92 6.88
C GLY A 2 8.21 17.16 6.65
N ARG A 3 8.42 17.88 5.54
CA ARG A 3 7.59 19.02 5.13
C ARG A 3 6.14 18.64 4.83
N ALA A 4 5.88 17.47 4.26
CA ALA A 4 4.52 17.03 3.93
C ALA A 4 3.70 16.77 5.20
N LEU A 5 4.28 16.12 6.21
CA LEU A 5 3.61 15.91 7.49
C LEU A 5 3.32 17.24 8.19
N ALA A 6 4.31 18.14 8.25
CA ALA A 6 4.13 19.47 8.86
C ALA A 6 3.03 20.30 8.16
N THR A 7 2.98 20.26 6.82
CA THR A 7 1.92 20.93 6.04
C THR A 7 0.54 20.36 6.37
N VAL A 8 0.41 19.02 6.44
CA VAL A 8 -0.86 18.38 6.74
C VAL A 8 -1.30 18.63 8.19
N GLU A 9 -0.37 18.61 9.15
CA GLU A 9 -0.66 18.96 10.55
C GLU A 9 -1.12 20.41 10.72
N ALA A 10 -0.50 21.34 9.99
CA ALA A 10 -0.93 22.74 9.94
C ALA A 10 -2.32 22.87 9.31
N SER A 11 -2.61 22.12 8.24
CA SER A 11 -3.93 22.08 7.61
C SER A 11 -5.01 21.57 8.57
N ILE A 12 -4.77 20.46 9.28
CA ILE A 12 -5.72 19.93 10.28
C ILE A 12 -5.98 20.96 11.38
N ARG A 13 -4.94 21.60 11.91
CA ARG A 13 -5.07 22.65 12.93
C ARG A 13 -5.92 23.82 12.42
N GLY A 14 -5.61 24.32 11.22
CA GLY A 14 -6.40 25.39 10.60
C GLY A 14 -7.87 25.02 10.38
N CYS A 15 -8.16 23.77 9.98
CA CYS A 15 -9.54 23.30 9.83
C CYS A 15 -10.28 23.28 11.17
N ARG A 16 -9.61 22.87 12.25
CA ARG A 16 -10.19 22.88 13.61
C ARG A 16 -10.42 24.29 14.12
N ASP A 17 -9.44 25.18 13.94
CA ASP A 17 -9.52 26.57 14.40
C ASP A 17 -10.66 27.33 13.68
N THR A 18 -10.93 26.97 12.41
CA THR A 18 -12.01 27.56 11.60
C THR A 18 -13.34 26.80 11.67
N GLY A 19 -13.37 25.63 12.31
CA GLY A 19 -14.54 24.75 12.34
C GLY A 19 -14.90 24.08 11.01
N SER A 20 -13.99 24.07 10.02
CA SER A 20 -14.22 23.39 8.73
C SER A 20 -14.11 21.86 8.87
N ARG A 21 -15.18 21.22 9.33
CA ARG A 21 -15.25 19.76 9.54
C ARG A 21 -15.03 18.97 8.25
N ARG A 22 -15.59 19.43 7.13
CA ARG A 22 -15.39 18.79 5.82
C ARG A 22 -13.91 18.74 5.45
N ASP A 23 -13.20 19.86 5.58
CA ASP A 23 -11.78 19.93 5.20
C ASP A 23 -10.91 19.18 6.21
N GLU A 24 -11.31 19.14 7.49
CA GLU A 24 -10.67 18.30 8.50
C GLU A 24 -10.66 16.82 8.08
N ALA A 25 -11.79 16.30 7.57
CA ALA A 25 -11.87 14.92 7.09
C ALA A 25 -10.85 14.63 5.98
N PHE A 26 -10.77 15.47 4.96
CA PHE A 26 -9.80 15.30 3.87
C PHE A 26 -8.35 15.48 4.33
N ALA A 27 -8.10 16.39 5.27
CA ALA A 27 -6.78 16.57 5.85
C ALA A 27 -6.33 15.33 6.66
N LEU A 28 -7.25 14.67 7.36
CA LEU A 28 -7.00 13.38 8.04
C LEU A 28 -6.70 12.26 7.04
N PHE A 29 -7.41 12.17 5.90
CA PHE A 29 -7.10 11.19 4.85
C PHE A 29 -5.71 11.41 4.24
N ASN A 30 -5.33 12.67 4.02
CA ASN A 30 -3.99 13.01 3.56
C ASN A 30 -2.92 12.63 4.62
N ARG A 31 -3.20 12.85 5.91
CA ARG A 31 -2.28 12.47 6.99
C ARG A 31 -2.14 10.95 7.09
N THR A 32 -3.24 10.22 6.91
CA THR A 32 -3.25 8.76 6.83
C THR A 32 -2.21 8.27 5.83
N GLN A 33 -2.27 8.77 4.58
CA GLN A 33 -1.32 8.36 3.54
C GLN A 33 0.13 8.72 3.90
N VAL A 34 0.37 9.92 4.42
CA VAL A 34 1.72 10.34 4.83
C VAL A 34 2.26 9.48 5.97
N ARG A 35 1.44 9.18 6.98
CA ARG A 35 1.81 8.31 8.12
C ARG A 35 2.08 6.89 7.66
N LEU A 36 1.21 6.36 6.81
CA LEU A 36 1.35 5.03 6.23
C LEU A 36 2.64 4.89 5.41
N MET A 37 2.99 5.87 4.56
CA MET A 37 4.27 5.91 3.84
C MET A 37 5.48 5.95 4.78
N ARG A 38 5.33 6.58 5.96
CA ARG A 38 6.37 6.67 6.99
C ARG A 38 6.37 5.49 7.97
N GLY A 39 5.48 4.51 7.79
CA GLY A 39 5.36 3.35 8.65
C GLY A 39 4.70 3.64 10.01
N ASP A 40 4.08 4.79 10.23
CA ASP A 40 3.23 5.01 11.41
C ASP A 40 1.84 4.40 11.13
N LEU A 41 1.74 3.09 11.32
CA LEU A 41 0.57 2.30 10.92
C LEU A 41 -0.61 2.52 11.87
N GLY A 42 -0.37 2.65 13.17
CA GLY A 42 -1.42 2.95 14.14
C GLY A 42 -1.98 4.35 13.97
N GLY A 43 -1.11 5.36 13.89
CA GLY A 43 -1.56 6.73 13.66
C GLY A 43 -2.24 6.91 12.30
N ALA A 44 -1.85 6.15 11.28
CA ALA A 44 -2.56 6.14 10.01
C ALA A 44 -3.98 5.56 10.14
N LEU A 45 -4.13 4.44 10.84
CA LEU A 45 -5.46 3.83 11.04
C LEU A 45 -6.39 4.74 11.85
N GLU A 46 -5.88 5.35 12.93
CA GLU A 46 -6.63 6.31 13.75
C GLU A 46 -7.13 7.51 12.94
N ASP A 47 -6.27 8.07 12.07
CA ASP A 47 -6.65 9.19 11.21
C ASP A 47 -7.72 8.80 10.18
N ALA A 48 -7.59 7.60 9.60
CA ALA A 48 -8.55 7.09 8.64
C ALA A 48 -9.92 6.91 9.28
N GLU A 49 -9.97 6.27 10.46
CA GLU A 49 -11.19 6.04 11.24
C GLU A 49 -11.83 7.37 11.66
N ALA A 50 -11.03 8.34 12.14
CA ALA A 50 -11.53 9.66 12.49
C ALA A 50 -12.10 10.41 11.27
N GLY A 51 -11.40 10.43 10.14
CA GLY A 51 -11.88 11.10 8.93
C GLY A 51 -13.14 10.44 8.35
N ILE A 52 -13.26 9.11 8.39
CA ILE A 52 -14.45 8.39 7.97
C ILE A 52 -15.64 8.79 8.85
N ALA A 53 -15.46 8.87 10.17
CA ALA A 53 -16.53 9.27 11.08
C ALA A 53 -17.07 10.66 10.74
N ILE A 54 -16.19 11.62 10.42
CA ILE A 54 -16.59 12.97 9.97
C ILE A 54 -17.33 12.90 8.64
N ALA A 55 -16.82 12.12 7.67
CA ALA A 55 -17.47 11.99 6.36
C ALA A 55 -18.89 11.40 6.49
N GLN A 56 -19.10 10.47 7.42
CA GLN A 56 -20.42 9.90 7.71
C GLN A 56 -21.34 10.90 8.43
N GLU A 57 -20.82 11.63 9.43
CA GLU A 57 -21.56 12.70 10.13
C GLU A 57 -22.12 13.74 9.16
N LEU A 58 -21.33 14.09 8.14
CA LEU A 58 -21.64 15.14 7.17
C LEU A 58 -22.30 14.61 5.88
N ASP A 59 -22.62 13.31 5.80
CA ASP A 59 -23.16 12.65 4.60
C ASP A 59 -22.35 12.97 3.32
N LEU A 60 -21.04 12.76 3.39
CA LEU A 60 -20.08 13.01 2.31
C LEU A 60 -19.70 11.70 1.60
N PRO A 61 -20.49 11.17 0.65
CA PRO A 61 -20.25 9.85 0.05
C PRO A 61 -18.89 9.75 -0.65
N ARG A 62 -18.43 10.82 -1.32
CA ARG A 62 -17.07 10.85 -1.91
C ARG A 62 -15.97 10.90 -0.85
N GLY A 63 -16.21 11.56 0.27
CA GLY A 63 -15.29 11.58 1.41
C GLY A 63 -15.20 10.20 2.07
N GLU A 64 -16.33 9.52 2.23
CA GLU A 64 -16.37 8.15 2.74
C GLU A 64 -15.63 7.18 1.82
N ILE A 65 -15.77 7.31 0.49
CA ILE A 65 -15.00 6.49 -0.46
C ILE A 65 -13.50 6.67 -0.27
N VAL A 66 -13.01 7.92 -0.26
CA VAL A 66 -11.58 8.21 -0.05
C VAL A 66 -11.11 7.67 1.30
N GLY A 67 -11.85 7.94 2.37
CA GLY A 67 -11.52 7.51 3.72
C GLY A 67 -11.44 5.99 3.87
N ARG A 68 -12.39 5.27 3.29
CA ARG A 68 -12.38 3.80 3.33
C ARG A 68 -11.26 3.20 2.48
N ASN A 69 -10.96 3.76 1.32
CA ASN A 69 -9.83 3.30 0.50
C ASN A 69 -8.49 3.46 1.23
N VAL A 70 -8.26 4.59 1.94
CA VAL A 70 -7.02 4.75 2.74
C VAL A 70 -7.01 3.81 3.95
N ALA A 71 -8.15 3.56 4.60
CA ALA A 71 -8.23 2.59 5.69
C ALA A 71 -7.91 1.16 5.19
N ILE A 72 -8.41 0.80 4.00
CA ILE A 72 -8.12 -0.49 3.37
C ILE A 72 -6.62 -0.67 3.11
N ASP A 73 -5.91 0.36 2.63
CA ASP A 73 -4.46 0.28 2.42
C ASP A 73 -3.69 0.03 3.74
N VAL A 74 -4.10 0.70 4.83
CA VAL A 74 -3.52 0.45 6.16
C VAL A 74 -3.85 -0.96 6.67
N LEU A 75 -5.10 -1.40 6.56
CA LEU A 75 -5.54 -2.71 7.04
C LEU A 75 -4.95 -3.86 6.23
N GLY A 76 -4.78 -3.66 4.93
CA GLY A 76 -4.06 -4.57 4.03
C GLY A 76 -2.58 -4.67 4.40
N GLU A 77 -1.91 -3.57 4.75
CA GLU A 77 -0.54 -3.60 5.30
C GLU A 77 -0.49 -4.37 6.64
N LEU A 78 -1.53 -4.28 7.45
CA LEU A 78 -1.61 -4.94 8.76
C LEU A 78 -2.06 -6.41 8.71
N TRP A 79 -2.47 -6.92 7.54
CA TRP A 79 -3.15 -8.22 7.38
C TRP A 79 -4.40 -8.36 8.26
N CYS A 80 -5.07 -7.24 8.57
CA CYS A 80 -6.34 -7.21 9.27
C CYS A 80 -7.50 -7.38 8.29
N PHE A 81 -7.52 -8.54 7.62
CA PHE A 81 -8.38 -8.79 6.46
C PHE A 81 -9.87 -8.81 6.76
N GLU A 82 -10.30 -9.19 7.97
CA GLU A 82 -11.72 -9.09 8.33
C GLU A 82 -12.19 -7.64 8.36
N ASP A 83 -11.36 -6.73 8.89
CA ASP A 83 -11.66 -5.30 8.96
C ASP A 83 -11.60 -4.69 7.55
N MET A 84 -10.54 -5.04 6.80
CA MET A 84 -10.39 -4.67 5.39
C MET A 84 -11.63 -5.04 4.57
N ALA A 85 -12.16 -6.25 4.75
CA ALA A 85 -13.35 -6.73 4.07
C ALA A 85 -14.60 -5.90 4.42
N ARG A 86 -14.78 -5.51 5.69
CA ARG A 86 -15.90 -4.65 6.10
C ARG A 86 -15.83 -3.28 5.44
N HIS A 87 -14.63 -2.68 5.37
CA HIS A 87 -14.43 -1.42 4.66
C HIS A 87 -14.66 -1.56 3.15
N SER A 88 -14.15 -2.62 2.54
CA SER A 88 -14.31 -2.92 1.10
C SER A 88 -15.78 -3.09 0.72
N GLU A 89 -16.56 -3.84 1.52
CA GLU A 89 -18.00 -4.01 1.29
C GLU A 89 -18.77 -2.70 1.45
N ALA A 90 -18.43 -1.88 2.44
CA ALA A 90 -19.06 -0.58 2.65
C ALA A 90 -18.75 0.39 1.51
N VAL A 91 -17.49 0.51 1.08
CA VAL A 91 -17.10 1.42 0.02
C VAL A 91 -17.65 0.99 -1.34
N THR A 92 -17.75 -0.31 -1.61
CA THR A 92 -18.40 -0.84 -2.81
C THR A 92 -19.87 -0.40 -2.86
N ARG A 93 -20.61 -0.53 -1.75
CA ARG A 93 -22.00 -0.06 -1.67
C ARG A 93 -22.12 1.44 -1.90
N THR A 94 -21.29 2.25 -1.24
CA THR A 94 -21.30 3.71 -1.44
C THR A 94 -20.97 4.09 -2.88
N CYS A 95 -19.98 3.42 -3.50
CA CYS A 95 -19.61 3.64 -4.89
C CYS A 95 -20.74 3.27 -5.86
N ASP A 96 -21.45 2.16 -5.62
CA ASP A 96 -22.55 1.73 -6.48
C ASP A 96 -23.78 2.63 -6.34
N VAL A 97 -24.08 3.13 -5.15
CA VAL A 97 -25.16 4.12 -4.92
C VAL A 97 -24.85 5.46 -5.58
N LEU A 98 -23.61 5.96 -5.42
CA LEU A 98 -23.18 7.23 -6.01
C LEU A 98 -23.17 7.18 -7.55
N GLY A 99 -22.85 6.01 -8.11
CA GLY A 99 -22.64 5.81 -9.54
C GLY A 99 -21.40 6.53 -10.09
N GLY A 100 -21.14 6.33 -11.38
CA GLY A 100 -19.99 6.92 -12.07
C GLY A 100 -18.64 6.23 -11.79
N GLY A 101 -17.55 6.88 -12.19
CA GLY A 101 -16.19 6.33 -12.17
C GLY A 101 -15.30 6.77 -11.01
N PHE A 102 -15.79 7.60 -10.08
CA PHE A 102 -14.95 8.18 -9.01
C PHE A 102 -14.31 7.09 -8.15
N GLN A 103 -12.98 6.96 -8.23
CA GLN A 103 -12.17 5.94 -7.56
C GLN A 103 -12.65 4.49 -7.76
N ARG A 104 -13.44 4.21 -8.81
CA ARG A 104 -14.03 2.88 -9.03
C ARG A 104 -12.96 1.82 -9.25
N SER A 105 -11.85 2.17 -9.91
CA SER A 105 -10.70 1.27 -10.07
C SER A 105 -10.05 0.89 -8.73
N VAL A 106 -9.88 1.84 -7.82
CA VAL A 106 -9.32 1.57 -6.48
C VAL A 106 -10.25 0.64 -5.69
N VAL A 107 -11.55 0.96 -5.67
CA VAL A 107 -12.57 0.13 -5.01
C VAL A 107 -12.59 -1.31 -5.56
N LEU A 108 -12.47 -1.47 -6.88
CA LEU A 108 -12.41 -2.79 -7.51
C LEU A 108 -11.14 -3.56 -7.14
N ALA A 109 -9.98 -2.89 -7.10
CA ALA A 109 -8.72 -3.52 -6.69
C ALA A 109 -8.76 -3.96 -5.22
N ASP A 110 -9.33 -3.14 -4.34
CA ASP A 110 -9.52 -3.45 -2.92
C ASP A 110 -10.44 -4.66 -2.74
N ALA A 111 -11.57 -4.68 -3.46
CA ALA A 111 -12.49 -5.82 -3.48
C ALA A 111 -11.83 -7.09 -4.06
N ALA A 112 -10.95 -6.94 -5.05
CA ALA A 112 -10.20 -8.04 -5.64
C ALA A 112 -9.25 -8.68 -4.62
N TRP A 113 -8.52 -7.87 -3.84
CA TRP A 113 -7.66 -8.39 -2.79
C TRP A 113 -8.45 -9.12 -1.70
N VAL A 114 -9.60 -8.57 -1.27
CA VAL A 114 -10.49 -9.26 -0.33
C VAL A 114 -11.03 -10.58 -0.91
N ALA A 115 -11.39 -10.60 -2.19
CA ALA A 115 -11.82 -11.82 -2.88
C ALA A 115 -10.70 -12.87 -2.91
N LEU A 116 -9.46 -12.46 -3.16
CA LEU A 116 -8.28 -13.32 -3.17
C LEU A 116 -8.03 -13.92 -1.78
N TRP A 117 -8.07 -13.11 -0.73
CA TRP A 117 -7.97 -13.56 0.67
C TRP A 117 -9.06 -14.59 1.03
N ARG A 118 -10.29 -14.39 0.55
CA ARG A 118 -11.41 -15.34 0.72
C ARG A 118 -11.31 -16.60 -0.16
N GLY A 119 -10.20 -16.81 -0.87
CA GLY A 119 -9.99 -17.96 -1.76
C GLY A 119 -10.77 -17.89 -3.08
N LYS A 120 -11.40 -16.75 -3.39
CA LYS A 120 -12.21 -16.56 -4.62
C LYS A 120 -11.34 -16.03 -5.76
N ARG A 121 -10.30 -16.78 -6.12
CA ARG A 121 -9.25 -16.33 -7.06
C ARG A 121 -9.77 -15.87 -8.43
N ARG A 122 -10.67 -16.64 -9.07
CA ARG A 122 -11.26 -16.24 -10.35
C ARG A 122 -12.00 -14.90 -10.26
N PHE A 123 -12.75 -14.70 -9.18
CA PHE A 123 -13.48 -13.46 -8.97
C PHE A 123 -12.54 -12.28 -8.69
N ALA A 124 -11.43 -12.52 -7.97
CA ALA A 124 -10.38 -11.53 -7.81
C ALA A 124 -9.77 -11.11 -9.16
N ASP A 125 -9.48 -12.07 -10.05
CA ASP A 125 -8.97 -11.79 -11.39
C ASP A 125 -9.95 -10.91 -12.20
N GLU A 126 -11.24 -11.26 -12.21
CA GLU A 126 -12.29 -10.47 -12.88
C GLU A 126 -12.38 -9.03 -12.33
N LEU A 127 -12.20 -8.85 -11.02
CA LEU A 127 -12.21 -7.53 -10.39
C LEU A 127 -10.96 -6.71 -10.71
N PHE A 128 -9.78 -7.32 -10.72
CA PHE A 128 -8.55 -6.65 -11.16
C PHE A 128 -8.63 -6.24 -12.64
N GLU A 129 -9.10 -7.11 -13.53
CA GLU A 129 -9.27 -6.76 -14.94
C GLU A 129 -10.20 -5.55 -15.13
N ARG A 130 -11.30 -5.49 -14.36
CA ARG A 130 -12.22 -4.35 -14.38
C ARG A 130 -11.62 -3.08 -13.76
N SER A 131 -10.66 -3.20 -12.84
CA SER A 131 -9.99 -2.04 -12.25
C SER A 131 -9.05 -1.34 -13.25
N HIS A 132 -8.64 -2.03 -14.31
CA HIS A 132 -7.67 -1.55 -15.30
C HIS A 132 -8.27 -0.71 -16.44
N ALA A 133 -9.48 -0.16 -16.27
CA ALA A 133 -10.13 0.67 -17.29
C ALA A 133 -9.19 1.76 -17.88
N SER A 134 -9.37 2.11 -19.15
CA SER A 134 -8.45 2.99 -19.87
C SER A 134 -8.59 4.47 -19.53
N ASP A 135 -9.73 4.89 -18.98
CA ASP A 135 -10.09 6.28 -18.67
C ASP A 135 -9.82 6.70 -17.21
N VAL A 136 -9.16 5.86 -16.44
CA VAL A 136 -8.83 6.13 -15.02
C VAL A 136 -7.69 7.14 -14.86
N SER A 137 -7.75 7.93 -13.79
CA SER A 137 -6.72 8.91 -13.46
C SER A 137 -5.38 8.24 -13.14
N THR A 138 -4.27 8.93 -13.38
CA THR A 138 -2.93 8.40 -13.06
C THR A 138 -2.74 8.09 -11.57
N LEU A 139 -3.41 8.86 -10.69
CA LEU A 139 -3.42 8.58 -9.26
C LEU A 139 -4.11 7.24 -8.96
N ASP A 140 -5.26 7.00 -9.57
CA ASP A 140 -5.99 5.75 -9.37
C ASP A 140 -5.24 4.55 -9.97
N VAL A 141 -4.52 4.72 -11.09
CA VAL A 141 -3.60 3.69 -11.62
C VAL A 141 -2.54 3.32 -10.60
N GLY A 142 -1.86 4.32 -10.03
CA GLY A 142 -0.81 4.11 -9.04
C GLY A 142 -1.34 3.41 -7.80
N TRP A 143 -2.48 3.89 -7.26
CA TRP A 143 -3.07 3.34 -6.05
C TRP A 143 -3.61 1.92 -6.27
N ALA A 144 -4.47 1.71 -7.27
CA ALA A 144 -5.01 0.38 -7.57
C ALA A 144 -3.88 -0.62 -7.91
N GLY A 145 -2.84 -0.17 -8.62
CA GLY A 145 -1.68 -1.00 -8.90
C GLY A 145 -0.86 -1.33 -7.66
N GLN A 146 -0.68 -0.41 -6.71
CA GLN A 146 -0.07 -0.74 -5.41
C GLN A 146 -0.89 -1.82 -4.68
N THR A 147 -2.21 -1.66 -4.60
CA THR A 147 -3.11 -2.67 -3.99
C THR A 147 -2.94 -4.03 -4.67
N GLU A 148 -2.89 -4.07 -6.01
CA GLU A 148 -2.69 -5.30 -6.78
C GLU A 148 -1.31 -5.93 -6.51
N VAL A 149 -0.24 -5.13 -6.39
CA VAL A 149 1.10 -5.63 -6.01
C VAL A 149 1.06 -6.32 -4.65
N LEU A 150 0.45 -5.67 -3.64
CA LEU A 150 0.36 -6.23 -2.29
C LEU A 150 -0.51 -7.50 -2.24
N ALA A 151 -1.58 -7.55 -3.03
CA ALA A 151 -2.43 -8.72 -3.15
C ALA A 151 -1.67 -9.94 -3.71
N TRP A 152 -0.87 -9.74 -4.76
CA TRP A 152 -0.10 -10.82 -5.39
C TRP A 152 1.19 -11.16 -4.64
N GLU A 153 1.76 -10.20 -3.88
CA GLU A 153 2.77 -10.49 -2.86
C GLU A 153 2.21 -11.46 -1.81
N TRP A 154 1.03 -11.16 -1.25
CA TRP A 154 0.36 -12.01 -0.27
C TRP A 154 0.08 -13.42 -0.82
N ALA A 155 -0.38 -13.51 -2.07
CA ALA A 155 -0.67 -14.79 -2.71
C ALA A 155 0.58 -15.53 -3.24
N GLY A 156 1.76 -14.90 -3.24
CA GLY A 156 3.00 -15.47 -3.77
C GLY A 156 2.96 -15.77 -5.27
N ASP A 157 2.33 -14.91 -6.08
CA ASP A 157 2.09 -15.17 -7.50
C ASP A 157 3.04 -14.38 -8.42
N PRO A 158 4.10 -15.00 -8.96
CA PRO A 158 5.10 -14.28 -9.74
C PRO A 158 4.61 -13.86 -11.13
N ASP A 159 3.62 -14.56 -11.72
CA ASP A 159 3.08 -14.20 -13.04
C ASP A 159 2.21 -12.94 -12.94
N ARG A 160 1.39 -12.86 -11.89
CA ARG A 160 0.56 -11.68 -11.64
C ARG A 160 1.40 -10.48 -11.21
N LEU A 161 2.43 -10.68 -10.40
CA LEU A 161 3.40 -9.64 -10.01
C LEU A 161 4.11 -9.02 -11.23
N GLU A 162 4.52 -9.83 -12.20
CA GLU A 162 5.10 -9.31 -13.45
C GLU A 162 4.08 -8.47 -14.23
N ARG A 163 2.85 -8.96 -14.40
CA ARG A 163 1.81 -8.24 -15.15
C ARG A 163 1.50 -6.87 -14.56
N VAL A 164 1.38 -6.76 -13.24
CA VAL A 164 1.14 -5.46 -12.59
C VAL A 164 2.38 -4.55 -12.67
N ALA A 165 3.60 -5.10 -12.59
CA ALA A 165 4.83 -4.34 -12.77
C ALA A 165 4.93 -3.71 -14.17
N ASP A 166 4.63 -4.50 -15.21
CA ASP A 166 4.67 -4.06 -16.60
C ASP A 166 3.63 -2.96 -16.84
N ARG A 167 2.39 -3.12 -16.34
CA ARG A 167 1.34 -2.08 -16.38
C ARG A 167 1.73 -0.80 -15.66
N LEU A 168 2.27 -0.89 -14.45
CA LEU A 168 2.69 0.27 -13.67
C LEU A 168 3.79 1.03 -14.40
N THR A 169 4.73 0.31 -15.03
CA THR A 169 5.81 0.91 -15.82
C THR A 169 5.25 1.61 -17.06
N GLU A 170 4.37 0.94 -17.81
CA GLU A 170 3.78 1.50 -19.03
C GLU A 170 2.91 2.74 -18.75
N ARG A 171 2.07 2.69 -17.71
CA ARG A 171 1.06 3.74 -17.45
C ARG A 171 1.58 4.92 -16.63
N LEU A 172 2.71 4.78 -15.94
CA LEU A 172 3.25 5.79 -15.02
C LEU A 172 4.62 6.33 -15.43
N ASP A 173 5.12 5.95 -16.60
CA ASP A 173 6.40 6.45 -17.10
C ASP A 173 6.42 7.99 -17.14
N GLY A 174 7.52 8.59 -16.69
CA GLY A 174 7.76 10.03 -16.80
C GLY A 174 7.18 10.97 -15.73
N GLY A 175 6.59 10.52 -14.62
CA GLY A 175 6.05 11.49 -13.63
C GLY A 175 5.79 11.07 -12.18
N TYR A 176 5.81 9.78 -11.84
CA TYR A 176 5.34 9.32 -10.52
C TYR A 176 6.27 8.30 -9.87
N PRO A 177 7.47 8.73 -9.42
CA PRO A 177 8.52 7.84 -8.93
C PRO A 177 8.11 7.00 -7.71
N VAL A 178 7.16 7.48 -6.91
CA VAL A 178 6.63 6.75 -5.75
C VAL A 178 5.88 5.48 -6.14
N TRP A 179 5.08 5.54 -7.21
CA TRP A 179 4.31 4.41 -7.72
C TRP A 179 5.17 3.48 -8.56
N LEU A 180 6.12 4.03 -9.33
CA LEU A 180 7.09 3.23 -10.09
C LEU A 180 7.98 2.37 -9.18
N ALA A 181 8.26 2.80 -7.94
CA ALA A 181 8.98 1.99 -6.97
C ALA A 181 8.26 0.67 -6.66
N TRP A 182 6.92 0.68 -6.63
CA TRP A 182 6.09 -0.53 -6.45
C TRP A 182 6.12 -1.44 -7.67
N GLY A 183 6.12 -0.89 -8.89
CA GLY A 183 6.30 -1.68 -10.12
C GLY A 183 7.66 -2.39 -10.13
N ARG A 184 8.74 -1.66 -9.82
CA ARG A 184 10.09 -2.23 -9.69
C ARG A 184 10.17 -3.29 -8.60
N TYR A 185 9.54 -3.03 -7.45
CA TYR A 185 9.44 -3.99 -6.36
C TYR A 185 8.76 -5.30 -6.82
N ALA A 186 7.60 -5.20 -7.46
CA ALA A 186 6.84 -6.36 -7.92
C ALA A 186 7.64 -7.20 -8.94
N ARG A 187 8.34 -6.56 -9.87
CA ARG A 187 9.22 -7.24 -10.83
C ARG A 187 10.42 -7.91 -10.13
N ALA A 188 11.00 -7.27 -9.12
CA ALA A 188 12.08 -7.83 -8.32
C ALA A 188 11.62 -9.07 -7.55
N LEU A 189 10.48 -8.97 -6.85
CA LEU A 189 9.88 -10.09 -6.11
C LEU A 189 9.52 -11.25 -7.05
N ALA A 190 8.93 -10.99 -8.21
CA ALA A 190 8.62 -12.02 -9.18
C ALA A 190 9.87 -12.71 -9.74
N SER A 191 10.96 -11.97 -9.91
CA SER A 191 12.26 -12.51 -10.32
C SER A 191 12.89 -13.39 -9.25
N LEU A 192 12.81 -12.95 -8.00
CA LEU A 192 13.23 -13.73 -6.83
C LEU A 192 12.45 -15.05 -6.74
N LEU A 193 11.12 -15.00 -6.83
CA LEU A 193 10.27 -16.19 -6.74
C LEU A 193 10.54 -17.21 -7.87
N ARG A 194 11.09 -16.78 -9.00
CA ARG A 194 11.48 -17.65 -10.14
C ARG A 194 12.96 -18.04 -10.15
N GLY A 195 13.73 -17.62 -9.16
CA GLY A 195 15.15 -17.92 -9.09
C GLY A 195 16.04 -17.17 -10.08
N ARG A 196 15.58 -16.01 -10.58
CA ARG A 196 16.40 -15.09 -11.38
C ARG A 196 17.07 -14.08 -10.45
N TRP A 197 18.08 -14.55 -9.71
CA TRP A 197 18.65 -13.84 -8.56
C TRP A 197 19.35 -12.53 -8.94
N GLU A 198 20.11 -12.51 -10.02
CA GLU A 198 20.82 -11.33 -10.52
C GLU A 198 19.83 -10.22 -10.90
N LEU A 199 18.77 -10.59 -11.63
CA LEU A 199 17.71 -9.66 -12.01
C LEU A 199 16.92 -9.18 -10.78
N ALA A 200 16.66 -10.07 -9.81
CA ALA A 200 16.02 -9.70 -8.56
C ALA A 200 16.86 -8.71 -7.74
N GLN A 201 18.18 -8.89 -7.73
CA GLN A 201 19.12 -7.97 -7.08
C GLN A 201 19.06 -6.59 -7.75
N GLU A 202 19.27 -6.51 -9.06
CA GLU A 202 19.27 -5.25 -9.81
C GLU A 202 17.97 -4.45 -9.60
N LEU A 203 16.81 -5.10 -9.81
CA LEU A 203 15.50 -4.47 -9.65
C LEU A 203 15.19 -4.13 -8.19
N GLY A 204 15.67 -4.94 -7.25
CA GLY A 204 15.54 -4.71 -5.81
C GLY A 204 16.30 -3.46 -5.38
N GLU A 205 17.53 -3.27 -5.85
CA GLU A 205 18.34 -2.07 -5.62
C GLU A 205 17.67 -0.83 -6.20
N GLU A 206 17.13 -0.92 -7.42
CA GLU A 206 16.38 0.17 -8.04
C GLU A 206 15.16 0.58 -7.23
N SER A 207 14.31 -0.38 -6.90
CA SER A 207 13.11 -0.14 -6.10
C SER A 207 13.46 0.46 -4.74
N LEU A 208 14.46 -0.08 -4.05
CA LEU A 208 14.93 0.42 -2.76
C LEU A 208 15.39 1.88 -2.84
N ARG A 209 16.20 2.21 -3.85
CA ARG A 209 16.69 3.57 -4.09
C ARG A 209 15.54 4.55 -4.32
N MET A 210 14.58 4.19 -5.17
CA MET A 210 13.41 5.01 -5.49
C MET A 210 12.51 5.21 -4.26
N ALA A 211 12.25 4.14 -3.50
CA ALA A 211 11.43 4.21 -2.30
C ALA A 211 12.08 5.09 -1.23
N ARG A 212 13.40 4.97 -1.02
CA ARG A 212 14.13 5.77 -0.03
C ARG A 212 14.22 7.25 -0.41
N SER A 213 14.44 7.58 -1.69
CA SER A 213 14.51 8.98 -2.14
C SER A 213 13.19 9.74 -1.91
N HIS A 214 12.07 9.02 -1.85
CA HIS A 214 10.74 9.58 -1.58
C HIS A 214 10.25 9.34 -0.15
N GLY A 215 11.05 8.70 0.72
CA GLY A 215 10.66 8.42 2.12
C GLY A 215 9.53 7.39 2.25
N HIS A 216 9.37 6.51 1.26
CA HIS A 216 8.34 5.48 1.22
C HIS A 216 8.84 4.20 1.91
N ARG A 217 8.73 4.14 3.25
CA ARG A 217 9.30 3.06 4.07
C ARG A 217 8.73 1.68 3.75
N ARG A 218 7.44 1.57 3.43
CA ARG A 218 6.78 0.26 3.15
C ARG A 218 7.42 -0.48 1.98
N ALA A 219 7.52 0.17 0.83
CA ALA A 219 8.25 -0.34 -0.33
C ALA A 219 9.75 -0.53 0.00
N ALA A 220 10.38 0.38 0.73
CA ALA A 220 11.81 0.29 1.02
C ALA A 220 12.19 -0.97 1.84
N TRP A 221 11.48 -1.29 2.92
CA TRP A 221 11.82 -2.48 3.72
C TRP A 221 11.58 -3.77 2.93
N ARG A 222 10.53 -3.82 2.12
CA ARG A 222 10.23 -4.96 1.23
C ARG A 222 11.30 -5.16 0.16
N SER A 223 11.73 -4.08 -0.49
CA SER A 223 12.79 -4.15 -1.49
C SER A 223 14.14 -4.54 -0.87
N ALA A 224 14.44 -4.07 0.35
CA ALA A 224 15.61 -4.50 1.10
C ALA A 224 15.57 -6.01 1.43
N ARG A 225 14.40 -6.56 1.76
CA ARG A 225 14.22 -8.00 1.93
C ARG A 225 14.48 -8.79 0.65
N VAL A 226 13.88 -8.38 -0.47
CA VAL A 226 14.10 -9.03 -1.77
C VAL A 226 15.58 -9.01 -2.13
N LEU A 227 16.23 -7.87 -1.91
CA LEU A 227 17.66 -7.68 -2.16
C LEU A 227 18.51 -8.62 -1.30
N ALA A 228 18.22 -8.72 0.00
CA ALA A 228 18.92 -9.63 0.92
C ALA A 228 18.82 -11.10 0.45
N ARG A 229 17.61 -11.54 0.07
CA ARG A 229 17.39 -12.91 -0.43
C ARG A 229 18.12 -13.19 -1.73
N ALA A 230 18.12 -12.24 -2.67
CA ALA A 230 18.85 -12.38 -3.93
C ALA A 230 20.36 -12.46 -3.70
N GLN A 231 20.90 -11.59 -2.84
CA GLN A 231 22.32 -11.57 -2.49
C GLN A 231 22.76 -12.84 -1.76
N ASP A 232 21.95 -13.39 -0.85
CA ASP A 232 22.23 -14.67 -0.20
C ASP A 232 22.29 -15.81 -1.22
N ALA A 233 21.35 -15.86 -2.18
CA ALA A 233 21.34 -16.86 -3.24
C ALA A 233 22.57 -16.76 -4.17
N LEU A 234 23.14 -15.56 -4.32
CA LEU A 234 24.35 -15.29 -5.08
C LEU A 234 25.64 -15.48 -4.27
N GLY A 235 25.56 -15.83 -2.99
CA GLY A 235 26.72 -16.01 -2.10
C GLY A 235 27.33 -14.70 -1.59
N LEU A 236 26.68 -13.56 -1.81
CA LEU A 236 27.09 -12.23 -1.36
C LEU A 236 26.69 -11.98 0.11
N ARG A 237 27.27 -12.77 1.02
CA ARG A 237 26.81 -12.85 2.43
C ARG A 237 26.89 -11.52 3.19
N SER A 238 27.91 -10.71 2.93
CA SER A 238 28.10 -9.42 3.62
C SER A 238 27.03 -8.41 3.19
N GLU A 239 26.79 -8.35 1.89
CA GLU A 239 25.79 -7.52 1.24
C GLU A 239 24.38 -7.93 1.69
N ALA A 240 24.10 -9.24 1.70
CA ALA A 240 22.83 -9.77 2.17
C ALA A 240 22.55 -9.40 3.64
N ALA A 241 23.55 -9.51 4.52
CA ALA A 241 23.44 -9.10 5.91
C ALA A 241 23.15 -7.59 6.04
N ALA A 242 23.83 -6.74 5.26
CA ALA A 242 23.59 -5.30 5.25
C ALA A 242 22.18 -4.94 4.74
N SER A 243 21.70 -5.63 3.70
CA SER A 243 20.35 -5.44 3.16
C SER A 243 19.27 -5.88 4.16
N ARG A 244 19.47 -7.01 4.84
CA ARG A 244 18.57 -7.49 5.91
C ARG A 244 18.49 -6.49 7.05
N GLU A 245 19.64 -6.01 7.51
CA GLU A 245 19.74 -5.00 8.58
C GLU A 245 19.03 -3.69 8.20
N LEU A 246 19.21 -3.24 6.96
CA LEU A 246 18.49 -2.09 6.44
C LEU A 246 16.97 -2.33 6.45
N GLY A 247 16.51 -3.49 5.98
CA GLY A 247 15.09 -3.87 6.04
C GLY A 247 14.54 -3.83 7.46
N ARG A 248 15.27 -4.42 8.41
CA ARG A 248 14.92 -4.43 9.84
C ARG A 248 14.80 -3.02 10.42
N SER A 249 15.82 -2.18 10.24
CA SER A 249 15.82 -0.80 10.77
C SER A 249 14.71 0.09 10.19
N LEU A 250 14.23 -0.22 8.98
CA LEU A 250 13.09 0.48 8.37
C LEU A 250 11.73 0.00 8.91
N LEU A 251 11.63 -1.27 9.31
CA LEU A 251 10.42 -1.94 9.74
C LEU A 251 10.16 -1.81 11.25
N GLU A 252 11.20 -1.88 12.08
CA GLU A 252 11.09 -1.84 13.55
C GLU A 252 10.29 -0.65 14.10
N PRO A 253 10.51 0.61 13.63
CA PRO A 253 9.72 1.73 14.10
C PRO A 253 8.23 1.58 13.81
N ALA A 254 7.87 0.88 12.72
CA ALA A 254 6.48 0.66 12.36
C ALA A 254 5.78 -0.29 13.33
N ILE A 255 6.46 -1.37 13.74
CA ILE A 255 5.94 -2.37 14.69
C ILE A 255 5.52 -1.72 16.01
N ALA A 256 6.27 -0.71 16.49
CA ALA A 256 5.92 0.00 17.72
C ALA A 256 4.54 0.68 17.65
N THR A 257 4.15 1.15 16.47
CA THR A 257 2.89 1.89 16.26
C THR A 257 1.66 1.01 16.06
N ILE A 258 1.83 -0.30 15.86
CA ILE A 258 0.72 -1.16 15.45
C ILE A 258 -0.29 -1.34 16.60
N PRO A 259 -1.61 -1.15 16.37
CA PRO A 259 -2.63 -1.42 17.36
C PRO A 259 -2.64 -2.91 17.76
N ASP A 260 -2.89 -3.21 19.03
CA ASP A 260 -2.82 -4.58 19.55
C ASP A 260 -3.68 -5.58 18.76
N ARG A 261 -4.87 -5.16 18.31
CA ARG A 261 -5.77 -5.96 17.48
C ARG A 261 -5.17 -6.47 16.16
N CYS A 262 -4.12 -5.81 15.66
CA CYS A 262 -3.44 -6.15 14.41
C CYS A 262 -1.98 -6.59 14.61
N ARG A 263 -1.41 -6.41 15.80
CA ARG A 263 0.02 -6.63 16.07
C ARG A 263 0.45 -8.07 15.86
N GLU A 264 -0.29 -9.02 16.40
CA GLU A 264 0.02 -10.45 16.26
C GLU A 264 0.02 -10.89 14.79
N ARG A 265 -1.05 -10.53 14.05
CA ARG A 265 -1.17 -10.83 12.61
C ARG A 265 0.01 -10.27 11.82
N PHE A 266 0.37 -9.01 12.07
CA PHE A 266 1.50 -8.38 11.40
C PHE A 266 2.84 -9.07 11.69
N LEU A 267 3.10 -9.43 12.95
CA LEU A 267 4.35 -10.10 13.35
C LEU A 267 4.45 -11.54 12.82
N SER A 268 3.31 -12.19 12.61
CA SER A 268 3.23 -13.54 12.03
C SER A 268 3.42 -13.60 10.51
N ARG A 269 3.50 -12.45 9.82
CA ARG A 269 3.67 -12.43 8.37
C ARG A 269 5.02 -13.05 8.00
N PRO A 270 5.09 -13.99 7.02
CA PRO A 270 6.34 -14.64 6.66
C PRO A 270 7.46 -13.66 6.27
N ASP A 271 7.11 -12.56 5.60
CA ASP A 271 8.05 -11.53 5.17
C ASP A 271 8.56 -10.66 6.34
N VAL A 272 7.73 -10.41 7.34
CA VAL A 272 8.11 -9.72 8.58
C VAL A 272 8.96 -10.65 9.45
N THR A 273 8.51 -11.89 9.68
CA THR A 273 9.23 -12.88 10.49
C THR A 273 10.64 -13.11 9.93
N GLU A 274 10.78 -13.24 8.60
CA GLU A 274 12.08 -13.44 7.95
C GLU A 274 13.06 -12.28 8.15
N LEU A 275 12.57 -11.03 8.20
CA LEU A 275 13.42 -9.88 8.45
C LEU A 275 13.78 -9.69 9.93
N MET A 276 12.90 -10.15 10.84
CA MET A 276 13.08 -10.01 12.28
C MET A 276 13.85 -11.18 12.91
N SER A 277 14.02 -12.29 12.18
CA SER A 277 14.84 -13.45 12.59
C SER A 277 16.32 -13.23 12.29
#